data_AF-A0A521FL52-F1
#
_entry.id   AF-A0A521FL52-F1
#
_cell.length_a   1.000
_cell.length_b   1.000
_cell.length_c   1.000
_cell.angle_alpha   90.00
_cell.angle_beta   90.00
_cell.angle_gamma   90.00
#
_symmetry.space_group_name_H-M   'P 1'
#
loop_
_entity.id
_entity.type
_entity.pdbx_description
1 polymer ?
#
loop_
_entity_poly.entity_id
_entity_poly.type
_entity_poly.pdbx_seq_one_letter_code
_entity_poly.pdbx_strand_id
1 'polypeptide(L)'
;MSWNSLLENAYVPYSEAAKACIVESDKGNFFAGVRIENISYPVTISSLQAACSICLSEGETPIRVFLPLQIDADQLSYWKDEFDLEIIKTDEPPLDKLTSCFKEEPEDFSSQEELKNLINRAVTPNSDFPVSAILFVEGGYFEGVNVEVSDWSMGLCAERVAIAKAKAAGISKFKRMDVHTLKGEFSSPCGACRQVVTEMMPYHELSLYHADGSLSKHLSADLLPFSFKTSSLKK
;
A
#
# COMPACT_ATOMS: atom_id res chain seq x y z
N MET A 1 14.40 2.50 20.35
CA MET A 1 14.04 1.52 19.31
C MET A 1 14.81 1.88 18.05
N SER A 2 15.36 0.90 17.33
CA SER A 2 16.13 1.15 16.10
C SER A 2 15.30 0.85 14.85
N TRP A 3 15.84 1.20 13.68
CA TRP A 3 15.31 0.85 12.36
C TRP A 3 14.93 -0.63 12.20
N ASN A 4 15.56 -1.53 12.97
CA ASN A 4 15.32 -2.98 12.93
C ASN A 4 13.82 -3.35 13.02
N SER A 5 13.07 -2.65 13.88
CA SER A 5 11.63 -2.89 14.04
C SER A 5 10.82 -2.69 12.75
N LEU A 6 11.18 -1.70 11.91
CA LEU A 6 10.57 -1.51 10.60
C LEU A 6 11.17 -2.42 9.53
N LEU A 7 12.46 -2.75 9.62
CA LEU A 7 13.10 -3.65 8.67
C LEU A 7 12.52 -5.07 8.75
N GLU A 8 12.18 -5.55 9.94
CA GLU A 8 11.50 -6.84 10.17
C GLU A 8 10.12 -6.92 9.50
N ASN A 9 9.49 -5.77 9.27
CA ASN A 9 8.19 -5.69 8.61
C ASN A 9 8.28 -5.84 7.08
N ALA A 10 9.47 -5.66 6.48
CA ALA A 10 9.68 -5.78 5.04
C ALA A 10 9.35 -7.20 4.53
N TYR A 11 8.85 -7.30 3.30
CA TYR A 11 8.67 -8.57 2.61
C TYR A 11 9.70 -8.66 1.49
N VAL A 12 10.82 -9.34 1.74
CA VAL A 12 11.97 -9.40 0.83
C VAL A 12 12.49 -10.83 0.60
N PRO A 13 11.62 -11.81 0.27
CA PRO A 13 12.03 -13.21 0.18
C PRO A 13 12.95 -13.52 -1.02
N TYR A 14 13.18 -12.57 -1.93
CA TYR A 14 13.96 -12.78 -3.14
C TYR A 14 15.36 -12.19 -3.04
N SER A 15 15.46 -10.92 -2.66
CA SER A 15 16.76 -10.24 -2.55
C SER A 15 17.35 -10.25 -1.14
N GLU A 16 16.53 -10.52 -0.13
CA GLU A 16 16.86 -10.34 1.30
C GLU A 16 17.25 -8.89 1.67
N ALA A 17 17.05 -7.93 0.76
CA ALA A 17 17.44 -6.53 0.94
C ALA A 17 16.33 -5.72 1.61
N ALA A 18 16.13 -5.91 2.92
CA ALA A 18 15.16 -5.14 3.70
C ALA A 18 15.49 -3.63 3.66
N LYS A 19 14.47 -2.82 3.40
CA LYS A 19 14.55 -1.35 3.45
C LYS A 19 13.33 -0.77 4.15
N ALA A 20 13.56 0.32 4.88
CA ALA A 20 12.53 1.07 5.57
C ALA A 20 12.86 2.57 5.55
N CYS A 21 11.82 3.40 5.61
CA CYS A 21 11.92 4.84 5.80
C CYS A 21 10.69 5.36 6.53
N ILE A 22 10.77 6.61 6.99
CA ILE A 22 9.62 7.32 7.57
C ILE A 22 9.48 8.66 6.85
N VAL A 23 8.27 8.98 6.39
CA VAL A 23 7.93 10.28 5.80
C VAL A 23 7.19 11.11 6.82
N GLU A 24 7.60 12.36 6.99
CA GLU A 24 6.82 13.38 7.71
C GLU A 24 6.02 14.22 6.71
N SER A 25 4.77 14.50 7.07
CA SER A 25 3.85 15.27 6.25
C SER A 25 3.80 16.75 6.62
N ASP A 26 3.20 17.54 5.75
CA ASP A 26 2.83 18.95 5.95
C ASP A 26 1.90 19.18 7.17
N LYS A 27 1.25 18.14 7.68
CA LYS A 27 0.40 18.19 8.89
C LYS A 27 1.09 17.66 10.15
N GLY A 28 2.37 17.29 10.07
CA GLY A 28 3.16 16.81 11.20
C GLY A 28 2.89 15.35 11.59
N ASN A 29 2.28 14.57 10.70
CA ASN A 29 2.10 13.13 10.86
C ASN A 29 3.29 12.37 10.25
N PHE A 30 3.52 11.15 10.73
CA PHE A 30 4.67 10.34 10.33
C PHE A 30 4.21 8.99 9.79
N PHE A 31 4.56 8.69 8.54
CA PHE A 31 4.14 7.49 7.83
C PHE A 31 5.36 6.62 7.51
N ALA A 32 5.38 5.41 8.08
CA ALA A 32 6.42 4.43 7.76
C ALA A 32 6.13 3.74 6.43
N GLY A 33 7.19 3.43 5.70
CA GLY A 33 7.14 2.57 4.53
C GLY A 33 8.24 1.52 4.60
N VAL A 34 7.93 0.32 4.12
CA VAL A 34 8.84 -0.83 4.10
C VAL A 34 8.83 -1.43 2.70
N ARG A 35 9.95 -2.02 2.30
CA ARG A 35 10.06 -2.67 0.99
C ARG A 35 9.20 -3.93 0.94
N ILE A 36 8.40 -4.04 -0.12
CA ILE A 36 7.50 -5.17 -0.38
C ILE A 36 7.82 -5.69 -1.77
N GLU A 37 8.60 -6.76 -1.83
CA GLU A 37 8.92 -7.43 -3.08
C GLU A 37 7.75 -8.22 -3.62
N ASN A 38 7.82 -8.51 -4.91
CA ASN A 38 6.93 -9.41 -5.57
C ASN A 38 7.75 -10.27 -6.53
N ILE A 39 7.28 -11.49 -6.80
CA ILE A 39 7.91 -12.38 -7.76
C ILE A 39 7.99 -11.78 -9.16
N SER A 40 7.01 -10.96 -9.52
CA SER A 40 7.13 -10.03 -10.64
C SER A 40 7.89 -8.81 -10.14
N TYR A 41 9.22 -8.86 -10.24
CA TYR A 41 10.09 -7.82 -9.70
C TYR A 41 9.69 -6.36 -10.06
N PRO A 42 9.20 -6.06 -11.28
CA PRO A 42 8.74 -4.72 -11.64
C PRO A 42 7.58 -4.16 -10.82
N VAL A 43 6.81 -4.99 -10.10
CA VAL A 43 5.71 -4.53 -9.23
C VAL A 43 6.11 -4.44 -7.75
N THR A 44 7.40 -4.61 -7.44
CA THR A 44 7.97 -4.36 -6.11
C THR A 44 7.66 -2.94 -5.67
N ILE A 45 7.18 -2.79 -4.44
CA ILE A 45 6.92 -1.49 -3.81
C ILE A 45 8.16 -1.13 -2.98
N SER A 46 8.82 -0.03 -3.33
CA SER A 46 9.95 0.46 -2.53
C SER A 46 9.46 1.03 -1.20
N SER A 47 10.34 1.11 -0.19
CA SER A 47 9.98 1.68 1.10
C SER A 47 9.51 3.13 0.99
N LEU A 48 10.16 3.93 0.12
CA LEU A 48 9.80 5.34 -0.07
C LEU A 48 8.53 5.51 -0.89
N GLN A 49 8.34 4.72 -1.95
CA GLN A 49 7.08 4.67 -2.67
C GLN A 49 5.91 4.33 -1.75
N ALA A 50 6.09 3.34 -0.86
CA ALA A 50 5.10 3.00 0.15
C ALA A 50 4.82 4.19 1.09
N ALA A 51 5.84 4.77 1.73
CA ALA A 51 5.67 5.85 2.70
C ALA A 51 4.99 7.10 2.10
N CYS A 52 5.44 7.54 0.92
CA CYS A 52 4.84 8.69 0.23
C CYS A 52 3.39 8.39 -0.20
N SER A 53 3.13 7.20 -0.77
CA SER A 53 1.76 6.84 -1.17
C SER A 53 0.82 6.71 0.03
N ILE A 54 1.30 6.21 1.17
CA ILE A 54 0.53 6.16 2.42
C ILE A 54 0.16 7.58 2.85
N CYS A 55 1.14 8.48 2.95
CA CYS A 55 0.93 9.89 3.31
C CYS A 55 -0.10 10.58 2.41
N LEU A 56 0.07 10.46 1.08
CA LEU A 56 -0.86 11.02 0.09
C LEU A 56 -2.26 10.43 0.22
N SER A 57 -2.37 9.13 0.48
CA SER A 57 -3.67 8.47 0.68
C SER A 57 -4.41 8.96 1.94
N GLU A 58 -3.69 9.48 2.94
CA GLU A 58 -4.24 10.16 4.12
C GLU A 58 -4.61 11.62 3.87
N GLY A 59 -4.47 12.11 2.62
CA GLY A 59 -4.79 13.48 2.24
C GLY A 59 -3.77 14.49 2.77
N GLU A 60 -2.51 14.07 2.85
CA GLU A 60 -1.38 14.87 3.35
C GLU A 60 -0.23 14.85 2.36
N THR A 61 0.63 15.86 2.43
CA THR A 61 1.75 16.02 1.48
C THR A 61 3.07 15.66 2.16
N PRO A 62 3.87 14.74 1.59
CA PRO A 62 5.23 14.48 2.05
C PRO A 62 6.10 15.73 2.00
N ILE A 63 6.81 16.05 3.09
CA ILE A 63 7.76 17.19 3.12
C ILE A 63 9.18 16.78 3.49
N ARG A 64 9.34 15.65 4.20
CA ARG A 64 10.62 15.19 4.72
C ARG A 64 10.65 13.67 4.80
N VAL A 65 11.81 13.09 4.56
CA VAL A 65 12.06 11.66 4.71
C VAL A 65 13.22 11.40 5.67
N PHE A 66 13.01 10.46 6.58
CA PHE A 66 14.02 9.91 7.47
C PHE A 66 14.51 8.57 6.91
N LEU A 67 15.83 8.42 6.81
CA LEU A 67 16.52 7.25 6.30
C LEU A 67 17.60 6.75 7.27
N PRO A 68 17.94 5.46 7.28
CA PRO A 68 19.12 4.96 7.99
C PRO A 68 20.42 5.59 7.44
N LEU A 69 21.46 5.75 8.26
CA LEU A 69 22.73 6.39 7.85
C LEU A 69 23.37 5.75 6.60
N GLN A 70 23.32 4.43 6.49
CA GLN A 70 24.05 3.66 5.48
C GLN A 70 23.16 3.07 4.38
N ILE A 71 21.83 3.26 4.46
CA ILE A 71 20.88 2.64 3.54
C ILE A 71 20.11 3.74 2.83
N ASP A 72 20.31 3.84 1.52
CA ASP A 72 19.46 4.69 0.68
C ASP A 72 18.17 3.96 0.29
N ALA A 73 17.08 4.73 0.23
CA ALA A 73 15.83 4.26 -0.32
C ALA A 73 15.92 4.11 -1.84
N ASP A 74 15.25 3.10 -2.40
CA ASP A 74 15.09 3.03 -3.85
C ASP A 74 14.23 4.21 -4.33
N GLN A 75 14.49 4.67 -5.56
CA GLN A 75 13.74 5.78 -6.18
C GLN A 75 13.87 7.12 -5.43
N LEU A 76 14.86 7.28 -4.53
CA LEU A 76 15.05 8.50 -3.74
C LEU A 76 15.13 9.78 -4.58
N SER A 77 15.88 9.77 -5.69
CA SER A 77 15.98 10.94 -6.56
C SER A 77 14.62 11.38 -7.12
N TYR A 78 13.77 10.42 -7.53
CA TYR A 78 12.44 10.73 -8.03
C TYR A 78 11.57 11.38 -6.95
N TRP A 79 11.43 10.74 -5.79
CA TRP A 79 10.54 11.23 -4.73
C TRP A 79 11.04 12.54 -4.12
N LYS A 80 12.36 12.75 -4.09
CA LYS A 80 12.95 14.03 -3.70
C LYS A 80 12.52 15.14 -4.66
N ASP A 81 12.65 14.91 -5.97
CA ASP A 81 12.34 15.93 -6.97
C ASP A 81 10.81 16.17 -7.08
N GLU A 82 10.00 15.14 -6.89
CA GLU A 82 8.53 15.22 -6.97
C GLU A 82 7.92 16.09 -5.86
N PHE A 83 8.46 16.03 -4.64
CA PHE A 83 7.89 16.72 -3.46
C PHE A 83 8.84 17.71 -2.78
N ASP A 84 10.01 17.98 -3.37
CA ASP A 84 11.10 18.76 -2.75
C ASP A 84 11.46 18.24 -1.34
N LEU A 85 11.57 16.92 -1.19
CA LEU A 85 11.74 16.29 0.13
C LEU A 85 13.06 16.68 0.78
N GLU A 86 12.96 17.15 2.03
CA GLU A 86 14.12 17.20 2.91
C GLU A 86 14.55 15.79 3.29
N ILE A 87 15.84 15.49 3.17
CA ILE A 87 16.40 14.17 3.49
C ILE A 87 17.16 14.24 4.81
N ILE A 88 16.71 13.48 5.80
CA ILE A 88 17.38 13.31 7.08
C ILE A 88 17.90 11.88 7.20
N LYS A 89 19.22 11.72 7.34
CA LYS A 89 19.83 10.43 7.70
C LYS A 89 20.07 10.39 9.20
N THR A 90 19.58 9.35 9.86
CA THR A 90 19.64 9.21 11.33
C THR A 90 19.72 7.73 11.75
N ASP A 91 20.33 7.44 12.91
CA ASP A 91 20.23 6.13 13.57
C ASP A 91 19.06 6.06 14.56
N GLU A 92 18.46 7.21 14.87
CA GLU A 92 17.32 7.38 15.79
C GLU A 92 16.07 7.77 14.97
N PRO A 93 15.34 6.81 14.40
CA PRO A 93 14.10 7.09 13.68
C PRO A 93 12.99 7.59 14.64
N PRO A 94 12.10 8.51 14.19
CA PRO A 94 10.97 9.01 14.98
C PRO A 94 9.82 7.98 15.10
N LEU A 95 10.13 6.80 15.64
CA LEU A 95 9.19 5.67 15.75
C LEU A 95 8.03 5.95 16.71
N ASP A 96 8.27 6.73 17.75
CA ASP A 96 7.27 7.16 18.73
C ASP A 96 6.22 8.12 18.14
N LYS A 97 6.50 8.70 16.96
CA LYS A 97 5.62 9.64 16.27
C LYS A 97 4.78 9.00 15.17
N LEU A 98 4.94 7.71 14.91
CA LEU A 98 4.25 7.04 13.79
C LEU A 98 2.73 7.16 13.92
N THR A 99 2.12 7.62 12.84
CA THR A 99 0.68 7.73 12.70
C THR A 99 0.10 6.36 12.37
N SER A 100 -0.77 5.85 13.24
CA SER A 100 -1.48 4.59 13.00
C SER A 100 -2.49 4.76 11.87
N CYS A 101 -2.39 3.90 10.86
CA CYS A 101 -3.40 3.77 9.80
C CYS A 101 -4.37 2.60 10.05
N PHE A 102 -4.23 1.88 11.17
CA PHE A 102 -5.12 0.79 11.55
C PHE A 102 -6.44 1.35 12.06
N LYS A 103 -7.55 0.78 11.60
CA LYS A 103 -8.91 1.10 12.07
C LYS A 103 -9.55 -0.14 12.64
N GLU A 104 -10.19 -0.02 13.80
CA GLU A 104 -11.02 -1.09 14.37
C GLU A 104 -12.26 -1.30 13.48
N GLU A 105 -12.70 -2.56 13.38
CA GLU A 105 -13.92 -2.91 12.65
C GLU A 105 -15.13 -2.78 13.60
N PRO A 106 -16.02 -1.79 13.42
CA PRO A 106 -17.23 -1.64 14.24
C PRO A 106 -18.24 -2.76 13.98
N GLU A 107 -19.15 -3.00 14.93
CA GLU A 107 -20.16 -4.07 14.82
C GLU A 107 -21.12 -3.89 13.63
N ASP A 108 -21.42 -2.65 13.24
CA ASP A 108 -22.31 -2.27 12.15
C ASP A 108 -21.58 -1.95 10.84
N PHE A 109 -20.35 -2.46 10.67
CA PHE A 109 -19.50 -2.13 9.52
C PHE A 109 -20.14 -2.50 8.17
N SER A 110 -20.31 -1.50 7.31
CA SER A 110 -20.77 -1.65 5.92
C SER A 110 -19.63 -1.35 4.95
N SER A 111 -19.03 -2.40 4.39
CA SER A 111 -17.98 -2.27 3.38
C SER A 111 -18.37 -1.37 2.21
N GLN A 112 -19.62 -1.46 1.75
CA GLN A 112 -20.07 -0.68 0.60
C GLN A 112 -20.11 0.82 0.91
N GLU A 113 -20.60 1.20 2.09
CA GLU A 113 -20.68 2.60 2.51
C GLU A 113 -19.27 3.15 2.80
N GLU A 114 -18.44 2.39 3.50
CA GLU A 114 -17.07 2.80 3.80
C GLU A 114 -16.26 3.00 2.52
N LEU A 115 -16.34 2.07 1.55
CA LEU A 115 -15.67 2.21 0.26
C LEU A 115 -16.15 3.43 -0.53
N LYS A 116 -17.45 3.74 -0.52
CA LYS A 116 -18.02 4.91 -1.18
C LYS A 116 -17.62 6.23 -0.52
N ASN A 117 -17.40 6.23 0.79
CA ASN A 117 -16.89 7.41 1.49
C ASN A 117 -15.39 7.60 1.21
N LEU A 118 -14.64 6.51 1.34
CA LEU A 118 -13.19 6.47 1.16
C LEU A 118 -12.75 6.91 -0.24
N ILE A 119 -13.52 6.60 -1.29
CA ILE A 119 -13.15 6.89 -2.69
C ILE A 119 -12.91 8.39 -2.96
N ASN A 120 -13.51 9.27 -2.16
CA ASN A 120 -13.32 10.73 -2.27
C ASN A 120 -11.91 11.19 -1.86
N ARG A 121 -11.10 10.31 -1.23
CA ARG A 121 -9.70 10.57 -0.90
C ARG A 121 -8.73 10.19 -2.01
N ALA A 122 -9.20 9.56 -3.09
CA ALA A 122 -8.32 9.13 -4.18
C ALA A 122 -7.58 10.31 -4.82
N VAL A 123 -6.27 10.16 -4.99
CA VAL A 123 -5.40 11.17 -5.60
C VAL A 123 -5.26 10.79 -7.08
N THR A 124 -6.13 11.35 -7.92
CA THR A 124 -6.28 10.96 -9.34
C THR A 124 -6.23 12.13 -10.33
N PRO A 125 -5.25 13.04 -10.22
CA PRO A 125 -5.17 14.21 -11.12
C PRO A 125 -4.99 13.85 -12.59
N ASN A 126 -4.52 12.65 -12.94
CA ASN A 126 -4.19 12.29 -14.31
C ASN A 126 -5.28 11.49 -15.01
N SER A 127 -5.88 10.50 -14.33
CA SER A 127 -6.86 9.61 -14.96
C SER A 127 -8.31 9.95 -14.65
N ASP A 128 -8.58 10.71 -13.56
CA ASP A 128 -9.91 10.87 -12.98
C ASP A 128 -10.58 9.50 -12.70
N PHE A 129 -9.80 8.46 -12.39
CA PHE A 129 -10.30 7.11 -12.13
C PHE A 129 -10.11 6.73 -10.66
N PRO A 130 -11.06 7.12 -9.77
CA PRO A 130 -10.90 6.87 -8.35
C PRO A 130 -11.23 5.42 -7.99
N VAL A 131 -10.42 4.84 -7.12
CA VAL A 131 -10.53 3.47 -6.61
C VAL A 131 -10.32 3.53 -5.10
N SER A 132 -11.16 2.81 -4.35
CA SER A 132 -10.98 2.57 -2.92
C SER A 132 -10.86 1.08 -2.64
N ALA A 133 -10.10 0.74 -1.59
CA ALA A 133 -9.91 -0.62 -1.14
C ALA A 133 -9.88 -0.68 0.40
N ILE A 134 -10.36 -1.79 0.96
CA ILE A 134 -10.31 -2.06 2.39
C ILE A 134 -9.72 -3.45 2.58
N LEU A 135 -8.59 -3.52 3.27
CA LEU A 135 -7.89 -4.75 3.62
C LEU A 135 -8.23 -5.16 5.06
N PHE A 136 -8.96 -6.25 5.23
CA PHE A 136 -9.34 -6.75 6.55
C PHE A 136 -8.27 -7.63 7.16
N VAL A 137 -8.08 -7.47 8.47
CA VAL A 137 -7.12 -8.20 9.30
C VAL A 137 -7.78 -8.66 10.60
N GLU A 138 -7.01 -9.15 11.56
CA GLU A 138 -7.54 -9.45 12.89
C GLU A 138 -7.87 -8.16 13.65
N GLY A 139 -9.11 -8.03 14.12
CA GLY A 139 -9.58 -6.89 14.91
C GLY A 139 -9.88 -5.59 14.16
N GLY A 140 -9.62 -5.52 12.84
CA GLY A 140 -9.77 -4.27 12.10
C GLY A 140 -9.40 -4.36 10.64
N TYR A 141 -9.11 -3.20 10.05
CA TYR A 141 -8.80 -3.05 8.62
C TYR A 141 -7.85 -1.88 8.33
N PHE A 142 -7.33 -1.89 7.10
CA PHE A 142 -6.56 -0.81 6.51
C PHE A 142 -7.24 -0.31 5.23
N GLU A 143 -7.31 1.00 5.10
CA GLU A 143 -7.89 1.66 3.93
C GLU A 143 -6.84 1.97 2.88
N GLY A 144 -7.22 1.87 1.61
CA GLY A 144 -6.42 2.32 0.49
C GLY A 144 -7.26 3.12 -0.49
N VAL A 145 -6.62 4.09 -1.10
CA VAL A 145 -7.11 4.77 -2.31
C VAL A 145 -5.97 4.80 -3.31
N ASN A 146 -6.28 4.85 -4.61
CA ASN A 146 -5.21 5.01 -5.59
C ASN A 146 -4.59 6.40 -5.51
N VAL A 147 -3.28 6.43 -5.71
CA VAL A 147 -2.43 7.61 -5.67
C VAL A 147 -1.66 7.68 -6.97
N GLU A 148 -1.92 8.74 -7.72
CA GLU A 148 -1.19 9.10 -8.93
C GLU A 148 -0.24 10.26 -8.64
N VAL A 149 0.93 10.18 -9.26
CA VAL A 149 2.01 11.17 -9.21
C VAL A 149 2.47 11.44 -10.64
N SER A 150 3.44 12.33 -10.84
CA SER A 150 3.87 12.75 -12.19
C SER A 150 4.33 11.57 -13.05
N ASP A 151 5.11 10.64 -12.49
CA ASP A 151 5.41 9.35 -13.13
C ASP A 151 4.36 8.30 -12.75
N TRP A 152 3.55 7.91 -13.72
CA TRP A 152 2.48 6.93 -13.54
C TRP A 152 2.98 5.57 -13.04
N SER A 153 4.24 5.21 -13.28
CA SER A 153 4.83 3.97 -12.78
C SER A 153 5.14 4.00 -11.28
N MET A 154 5.23 5.19 -10.69
CA MET A 154 5.51 5.41 -9.27
C MET A 154 4.24 5.46 -8.41
N GLY A 155 3.07 5.68 -9.03
CA GLY A 155 1.79 5.62 -8.36
C GLY A 155 1.43 4.21 -7.86
N LEU A 156 0.64 4.16 -6.79
CA LEU A 156 0.08 2.91 -6.24
C LEU A 156 -1.44 2.92 -6.35
N CYS A 157 -2.01 1.79 -6.74
CA CYS A 157 -3.47 1.61 -6.68
C CYS A 157 -3.91 1.35 -5.23
N ALA A 158 -5.22 1.47 -4.98
CA ALA A 158 -5.82 1.35 -3.66
C ALA A 158 -5.43 0.07 -2.92
N GLU A 159 -5.44 -1.07 -3.58
CA GLU A 159 -5.10 -2.38 -3.00
C GLU A 159 -3.66 -2.42 -2.50
N ARG A 160 -2.73 -1.87 -3.30
CA ARG A 160 -1.31 -1.82 -2.97
C ARG A 160 -1.02 -0.83 -1.84
N VAL A 161 -1.76 0.27 -1.75
CA VAL A 161 -1.70 1.21 -0.62
C VAL A 161 -2.19 0.54 0.67
N ALA A 162 -3.34 -0.16 0.64
CA ALA A 162 -3.86 -0.86 1.81
C ALA A 162 -2.87 -1.93 2.32
N ILE A 163 -2.28 -2.72 1.41
CA ILE A 163 -1.23 -3.70 1.74
C ILE A 163 0.01 -3.00 2.31
N ALA A 164 0.45 -1.88 1.72
CA ALA A 164 1.61 -1.12 2.20
C ALA A 164 1.43 -0.63 3.63
N LYS A 165 0.24 -0.10 3.98
CA LYS A 165 -0.10 0.30 5.36
C LYS A 165 -0.04 -0.88 6.32
N ALA A 166 -0.68 -1.99 5.98
CA ALA A 166 -0.69 -3.17 6.84
C ALA A 166 0.72 -3.72 7.07
N LYS A 167 1.54 -3.77 6.01
CA LYS A 167 2.94 -4.19 6.09
C LYS A 167 3.78 -3.22 6.92
N ALA A 168 3.65 -1.91 6.74
CA ALA A 168 4.36 -0.93 7.56
C ALA A 168 4.02 -1.05 9.05
N ALA A 169 2.77 -1.41 9.37
CA ALA A 169 2.30 -1.68 10.73
C ALA A 169 2.70 -3.06 11.28
N GLY A 170 3.47 -3.86 10.54
CA GLY A 170 3.93 -5.19 10.95
C GLY A 170 2.87 -6.29 10.84
N ILE A 171 1.76 -6.04 10.14
CA ILE A 171 0.69 -7.01 9.95
C ILE A 171 0.89 -7.77 8.63
N SER A 172 0.95 -9.10 8.74
CA SER A 172 1.18 -10.03 7.63
C SER A 172 0.07 -11.07 7.45
N LYS A 173 -0.91 -11.10 8.36
CA LYS A 173 -2.08 -11.99 8.30
C LYS A 173 -3.29 -11.20 7.80
N PHE A 174 -3.66 -11.46 6.56
CA PHE A 174 -4.79 -10.81 5.89
C PHE A 174 -6.00 -11.76 5.84
N LYS A 175 -7.22 -11.22 5.78
CA LYS A 175 -8.47 -12.02 5.77
C LYS A 175 -9.21 -11.95 4.43
N ARG A 176 -9.50 -10.74 3.96
CA ARG A 176 -10.19 -10.46 2.70
C ARG A 176 -9.89 -9.03 2.29
N MET A 177 -10.15 -8.70 1.03
CA MET A 177 -10.05 -7.33 0.55
C MET A 177 -11.31 -6.95 -0.20
N ASP A 178 -11.80 -5.75 0.06
CA ASP A 178 -12.96 -5.20 -0.65
C ASP A 178 -12.49 -4.04 -1.52
N VAL A 179 -13.00 -3.94 -2.76
CA VAL A 179 -12.56 -2.94 -3.74
C VAL A 179 -13.77 -2.30 -4.42
N HIS A 180 -13.69 -0.98 -4.65
CA HIS A 180 -14.72 -0.22 -5.34
C HIS A 180 -14.10 0.82 -6.30
N THR A 181 -14.79 1.07 -7.40
CA THR A 181 -14.55 2.22 -8.28
C THR A 181 -15.88 2.73 -8.83
N LEU A 182 -15.92 4.01 -9.18
CA LEU A 182 -17.09 4.67 -9.78
C LEU A 182 -17.18 4.45 -11.30
N LYS A 183 -16.13 3.91 -11.92
CA LYS A 183 -16.00 3.84 -13.39
C LYS A 183 -15.69 2.43 -13.86
N GLY A 184 -16.17 2.09 -15.05
CA GLY A 184 -15.97 0.78 -15.68
C GLY A 184 -17.11 -0.21 -15.41
N GLU A 185 -17.13 -1.30 -16.18
CA GLU A 185 -18.12 -2.37 -16.05
C GLU A 185 -17.90 -3.19 -14.77
N PHE A 186 -16.64 -3.40 -14.40
CA PHE A 186 -16.25 -4.13 -13.20
C PHE A 186 -15.20 -3.34 -12.40
N SER A 187 -15.33 -3.40 -11.08
CA SER A 187 -14.36 -2.85 -10.11
C SER A 187 -13.15 -3.75 -9.93
N SER A 188 -12.61 -4.25 -11.04
CA SER A 188 -11.57 -5.26 -11.03
C SER A 188 -10.19 -4.64 -10.78
N PRO A 189 -9.36 -5.25 -9.92
CA PRO A 189 -7.97 -4.82 -9.73
C PRO A 189 -7.19 -4.81 -11.05
N CYS A 190 -6.29 -3.84 -11.21
CA CYS A 190 -5.40 -3.80 -12.38
C CYS A 190 -4.41 -4.98 -12.36
N GLY A 191 -3.74 -5.25 -13.49
CA GLY A 191 -2.81 -6.38 -13.62
C GLY A 191 -1.71 -6.41 -12.55
N ALA A 192 -1.15 -5.25 -12.20
CA ALA A 192 -0.14 -5.14 -11.14
C ALA A 192 -0.72 -5.46 -9.75
N CYS A 193 -1.95 -4.99 -9.46
CA CYS A 193 -2.61 -5.30 -8.19
C CYS A 193 -2.95 -6.77 -8.08
N ARG A 194 -3.46 -7.40 -9.14
CA ARG A 194 -3.73 -8.84 -9.14
C ARG A 194 -2.48 -9.63 -8.78
N GLN A 195 -1.35 -9.29 -9.38
CA GLN A 195 -0.07 -9.93 -9.09
C GLN A 195 0.38 -9.74 -7.62
N VAL A 196 0.25 -8.54 -7.06
CA VAL A 196 0.58 -8.29 -5.65
C VAL A 196 -0.38 -9.03 -4.72
N VAL A 197 -1.68 -8.96 -4.97
CA VAL A 197 -2.71 -9.61 -4.17
C VAL A 197 -2.57 -11.13 -4.19
N THR A 198 -2.30 -11.75 -5.33
CA THR A 198 -2.14 -13.22 -5.41
C THR A 198 -0.94 -13.71 -4.59
N GLU A 199 0.11 -12.91 -4.45
CA GLU A 199 1.28 -13.25 -3.64
C GLU A 199 1.08 -12.97 -2.15
N MET A 200 0.50 -11.81 -1.82
CA MET A 200 0.33 -11.35 -0.44
C MET A 200 -0.90 -11.96 0.25
N MET A 201 -1.92 -12.33 -0.52
CA MET A 201 -3.20 -12.85 -0.06
C MET A 201 -3.61 -14.11 -0.83
N PRO A 202 -2.77 -15.16 -0.90
CA PRO A 202 -3.04 -16.34 -1.72
C PRO A 202 -4.34 -17.03 -1.25
N TYR A 203 -5.28 -17.24 -2.17
CA TYR A 203 -6.57 -17.89 -1.93
C TYR A 203 -7.51 -17.16 -0.96
N HIS A 204 -7.32 -15.86 -0.72
CA HIS A 204 -8.26 -15.05 0.07
C HIS A 204 -9.34 -14.45 -0.83
N GLU A 205 -10.48 -14.13 -0.23
CA GLU A 205 -11.61 -13.50 -0.92
C GLU A 205 -11.31 -12.03 -1.27
N LEU A 206 -11.72 -11.65 -2.47
CA LEU A 206 -11.86 -10.27 -2.93
C LEU A 206 -13.32 -10.00 -3.28
N SER A 207 -13.93 -9.04 -2.58
CA SER A 207 -15.28 -8.56 -2.87
C SER A 207 -15.20 -7.26 -3.69
N LEU A 208 -15.73 -7.31 -4.91
CA LEU A 208 -15.71 -6.18 -5.85
C LEU A 208 -17.09 -5.52 -5.88
N TYR A 209 -17.18 -4.32 -5.33
CA TYR A 209 -18.41 -3.52 -5.31
C TYR A 209 -18.46 -2.67 -6.56
N HIS A 210 -19.42 -2.93 -7.45
CA HIS A 210 -19.52 -2.33 -8.77
C HIS A 210 -20.24 -0.99 -8.77
N ALA A 211 -19.99 -0.19 -9.81
CA ALA A 211 -20.58 1.15 -9.95
C ALA A 211 -22.12 1.11 -10.09
N ASP A 212 -22.66 0.02 -10.65
CA ASP A 212 -24.10 -0.23 -10.76
C ASP A 212 -24.75 -0.73 -9.45
N GLY A 213 -23.95 -0.85 -8.37
CA GLY A 213 -24.38 -1.34 -7.06
C GLY A 213 -24.36 -2.85 -6.90
N SER A 214 -24.02 -3.61 -7.95
CA SER A 214 -23.85 -5.06 -7.86
C SER A 214 -22.55 -5.44 -7.15
N LEU A 215 -22.44 -6.71 -6.74
CA LEU A 215 -21.29 -7.27 -6.03
C LEU A 215 -20.86 -8.56 -6.71
N SER A 216 -19.56 -8.71 -6.96
CA SER A 216 -18.97 -10.00 -7.30
C SER A 216 -17.88 -10.39 -6.30
N LYS A 217 -17.73 -11.68 -6.06
CA LYS A 217 -16.75 -12.24 -5.12
C LYS A 217 -15.86 -13.23 -5.84
N HIS A 218 -14.56 -13.11 -5.63
CA HIS A 218 -13.54 -13.92 -6.30
C HIS A 218 -12.47 -14.31 -5.30
N LEU A 219 -11.79 -15.44 -5.52
CA LEU A 219 -10.52 -15.67 -4.84
C LEU A 219 -9.42 -14.91 -5.56
N SER A 220 -8.36 -14.54 -4.84
CA SER A 220 -7.16 -13.94 -5.45
C SER A 220 -6.55 -14.80 -6.57
N ALA A 221 -6.75 -16.11 -6.54
CA ALA A 221 -6.32 -17.04 -7.57
C ALA A 221 -7.17 -16.97 -8.86
N ASP A 222 -8.43 -16.54 -8.77
CA ASP A 222 -9.34 -16.43 -9.93
C ASP A 222 -9.04 -15.18 -10.76
N LEU A 223 -8.52 -14.13 -10.10
CA LEU A 223 -8.19 -12.85 -10.74
C LEU A 223 -6.90 -12.92 -11.57
N LEU A 224 -5.98 -13.84 -11.24
CA LEU A 224 -4.75 -14.10 -11.97
C LEU A 224 -4.53 -15.61 -12.14
N PRO A 225 -5.29 -16.25 -13.05
CA PRO A 225 -5.20 -17.69 -13.24
C PRO A 225 -3.80 -18.08 -13.72
N PHE A 226 -3.31 -19.23 -13.23
CA PHE A 226 -1.96 -19.74 -13.51
C PHE A 226 -0.83 -18.77 -13.13
N SER A 227 -1.05 -17.92 -12.12
CA SER A 227 -0.03 -17.01 -11.57
C SER A 227 1.27 -17.74 -11.25
N PHE A 228 2.40 -17.13 -11.60
CA PHE A 228 3.71 -17.61 -11.17
C PHE A 228 3.84 -17.45 -9.65
N LYS A 229 4.28 -18.50 -8.94
CA LYS A 229 4.27 -18.56 -7.47
C LYS A 229 5.67 -18.49 -6.88
N THR A 230 5.83 -17.93 -5.69
CA THR A 230 7.10 -17.87 -4.95
C THR A 230 7.80 -19.23 -4.83
N SER A 231 7.04 -20.32 -4.70
CA SER A 231 7.58 -21.69 -4.68
C SER A 231 8.37 -22.06 -5.93
N SER A 232 8.15 -21.39 -7.06
CA SER A 232 8.86 -21.61 -8.32
C SER A 232 10.29 -21.02 -8.34
N LEU A 233 10.63 -20.12 -7.41
CA LEU A 233 11.97 -19.51 -7.31
C LEU A 233 12.79 -19.99 -6.11
N LYS A 234 12.26 -20.91 -5.30
CA LYS A 234 13.06 -21.53 -4.22
C LYS A 234 14.10 -22.46 -4.85
N LYS A 235 15.37 -22.27 -4.49
CA LYS A 235 16.44 -23.25 -4.75
C LYS A 235 16.21 -24.53 -3.98
#